data_AF-A0A942MQZ7-F1
#
_entry.id   AF-A0A942MQZ7-F1
#
_cell.length_a   1.000
_cell.length_b   1.000
_cell.length_c   1.000
_cell.angle_alpha   90.00
_cell.angle_beta   90.00
_cell.angle_gamma   90.00
#
_symmetry.space_group_name_H-M   'P 1'
#
loop_
_entity.id
_entity.type
_entity.pdbx_description
1 polymer ?
#
loop_
_entity_poly.entity_id
_entity_poly.type
_entity_poly.pdbx_seq_one_letter_code
_entity_poly.pdbx_strand_id
1 'polypeptide(L)'
;MSFNIIGKSVVKKDALEKVKGKAVYTGDMKLPGMLVAKVLRSPHAHAEIVKIDTSKAKALPGVKAVITFEDTPKIKYNMAGFPPSGVFPLPEDQYILSEKTRFVGDGIAAVAAVDEDTAKEALKLIEVEYRVLPAVFDIESVLNGEGSQIHDESPELFDAKSNLVTQFTQPFVVGDVEKGFAEADLVLEETYSTHKVYHCSLEPCSVSIASYDDSGRLTVWSSTQMPYLVRRLLAQSLDMPIGMVRVIKPNVGGAFGSRLGMVNEPLAALLAKITKAPVKVEYDREESFLASEGRHPGLYKIKTGIKKDGIFTARQLIGWFDTGAYATHGPSQAAVQGAWFVGMYKCPNVNYQGTTVYTNTPLSGAYRGYGNPQIVFAVESHNDSLAEKLGIDPLEIRLKNHPCEGEIWPWTGWHIESCGLEEAIERGAKAIGWKEKRGVSQDGKIKRGVGMAYMMHVSGARPILHENAGAFIKMNEDGSVNVITGSTDVGQGSTTTLAQIVAEELGISYEDVHMSVAGT
;
A
#
# COMPACT_ATOMS: atom_id res chain seq x y z
N MET A 1 0.77 31.43 20.23
CA MET A 1 0.31 32.43 19.23
C MET A 1 -0.98 31.92 18.63
N SER A 2 -1.99 32.77 18.41
CA SER A 2 -3.21 32.37 17.69
C SER A 2 -3.01 32.65 16.21
N PHE A 3 -3.13 31.61 15.38
CA PHE A 3 -3.14 31.76 13.92
C PHE A 3 -4.49 32.31 13.42
N ASN A 4 -4.45 33.05 12.32
CA ASN A 4 -5.64 33.66 11.72
C ASN A 4 -6.40 32.66 10.83
N ILE A 5 -5.67 31.84 10.09
CA ILE A 5 -6.14 30.90 9.06
C ILE A 5 -5.82 29.44 9.45
N ILE A 6 -4.60 29.15 9.92
CA ILE A 6 -4.21 27.78 10.31
C ILE A 6 -5.06 27.30 11.49
N GLY A 7 -5.55 26.06 11.42
CA GLY A 7 -6.37 25.44 12.46
C GLY A 7 -7.83 25.90 12.50
N LYS A 8 -8.26 26.79 11.58
CA LYS A 8 -9.67 27.17 11.43
C LYS A 8 -10.41 26.19 10.52
N SER A 9 -11.72 26.05 10.74
CA SER A 9 -12.60 25.30 9.84
C SER A 9 -12.89 26.14 8.59
N VAL A 10 -12.42 25.67 7.44
CA VAL A 10 -12.61 26.32 6.14
C VAL A 10 -13.26 25.34 5.16
N VAL A 11 -13.92 25.87 4.13
CA VAL A 11 -14.46 25.04 3.04
C VAL A 11 -13.28 24.47 2.25
N LYS A 12 -13.24 23.14 2.06
CA LYS A 12 -12.19 22.48 1.27
C LYS A 12 -12.14 23.06 -0.16
N LYS A 13 -10.93 23.31 -0.69
CA LYS A 13 -10.72 23.95 -2.01
C LYS A 13 -11.50 23.31 -3.17
N ASP A 14 -11.64 21.99 -3.16
CA ASP A 14 -12.30 21.23 -4.23
C ASP A 14 -13.75 20.79 -3.86
N ALA A 15 -14.30 21.27 -2.74
CA ALA A 15 -15.61 20.83 -2.26
C ALA A 15 -16.74 21.17 -3.22
N LEU A 16 -16.79 22.41 -3.71
CA LEU A 16 -17.89 22.91 -4.54
C LEU A 16 -18.00 22.14 -5.86
N GLU A 17 -16.88 21.78 -6.48
CA GLU A 17 -16.90 21.01 -7.72
C GLU A 17 -17.41 19.59 -7.47
N LYS A 18 -17.02 18.96 -6.36
CA LYS A 18 -17.46 17.61 -5.99
C LYS A 18 -18.95 17.54 -5.68
N VAL A 19 -19.46 18.44 -4.83
CA VAL A 19 -20.89 18.42 -4.45
C VAL A 19 -21.82 18.82 -5.60
N LYS A 20 -21.31 19.52 -6.61
CA LYS A 20 -22.06 19.88 -7.83
C LYS A 20 -21.91 18.87 -8.96
N GLY A 21 -21.16 17.78 -8.77
CA GLY A 21 -20.88 16.80 -9.83
C GLY A 21 -20.06 17.36 -11.00
N LYS A 22 -19.25 18.40 -10.76
CA LYS A 22 -18.39 19.05 -11.76
C LYS A 22 -16.93 18.61 -11.69
N ALA A 23 -16.52 17.96 -10.59
CA ALA A 23 -15.18 17.42 -10.47
C ALA A 23 -14.98 16.30 -11.50
N VAL A 24 -13.97 16.44 -12.36
CA VAL A 24 -13.63 15.46 -13.40
C VAL A 24 -12.63 14.44 -12.84
N TYR A 25 -13.01 13.17 -12.83
CA TYR A 25 -12.17 12.02 -12.53
C TYR A 25 -11.63 11.42 -13.83
N THR A 26 -10.62 10.55 -13.75
CA THR A 26 -10.02 9.95 -14.97
C THR A 26 -11.05 9.18 -15.80
N GLY A 27 -12.01 8.50 -15.16
CA GLY A 27 -13.07 7.75 -15.85
C GLY A 27 -14.05 8.61 -16.66
N ASP A 28 -14.23 9.88 -16.25
CA ASP A 28 -15.12 10.84 -16.92
C ASP A 28 -14.51 11.42 -18.20
N MET A 29 -13.19 11.31 -18.35
CA MET A 29 -12.46 11.93 -19.45
C MET A 29 -12.68 11.19 -20.77
N LYS A 30 -12.75 11.96 -21.86
CA LYS A 30 -12.81 11.45 -23.23
C LYS A 30 -11.82 12.20 -24.11
N LEU A 31 -11.04 11.47 -24.89
CA LEU A 31 -10.14 12.02 -25.91
C LEU A 31 -10.66 11.67 -27.32
N PRO A 32 -10.42 12.51 -28.33
CA PRO A 32 -10.78 12.18 -29.71
C PRO A 32 -10.13 10.87 -30.17
N GLY A 33 -10.93 9.97 -30.75
CA GLY A 33 -10.45 8.67 -31.24
C GLY A 33 -10.03 7.68 -30.15
N MET A 34 -10.39 7.94 -28.88
CA MET A 34 -10.01 7.08 -27.76
C MET A 34 -10.60 5.68 -27.87
N LEU A 35 -9.74 4.68 -27.70
CA LEU A 35 -10.08 3.26 -27.63
C LEU A 35 -10.32 2.84 -26.18
N VAL A 36 -11.09 1.77 -26.01
CA VAL A 36 -11.29 1.10 -24.72
C VAL A 36 -10.49 -0.18 -24.72
N ALA A 37 -9.75 -0.42 -23.63
CA ALA A 37 -8.98 -1.62 -23.44
C ALA A 37 -9.48 -2.47 -22.27
N LYS A 38 -9.47 -3.79 -22.46
CA LYS A 38 -9.82 -4.80 -21.47
C LYS A 38 -8.76 -5.90 -21.44
N VAL A 39 -8.60 -6.52 -20.26
CA VAL A 39 -7.53 -7.48 -19.98
C VAL A 39 -8.14 -8.88 -19.91
N LEU A 40 -7.55 -9.84 -20.63
CA LEU A 40 -7.81 -11.25 -20.42
C LEU A 40 -7.09 -11.69 -19.16
N ARG A 41 -7.86 -12.17 -18.19
CA ARG A 41 -7.36 -12.59 -16.88
C ARG A 41 -7.35 -14.10 -16.76
N SER A 42 -6.32 -14.64 -16.13
CA SER A 42 -6.21 -16.07 -15.86
C SER A 42 -7.35 -16.57 -14.97
N PRO A 43 -8.02 -17.67 -15.34
CA PRO A 43 -8.94 -18.38 -14.45
C PRO A 43 -8.21 -19.35 -13.49
N HIS A 44 -6.89 -19.52 -13.62
CA HIS A 44 -6.09 -20.46 -12.86
C HIS A 44 -5.18 -19.75 -11.86
N ALA A 45 -5.09 -20.31 -10.65
CA ALA A 45 -4.22 -19.82 -9.59
C ALA A 45 -2.73 -20.05 -9.88
N HIS A 46 -2.38 -21.12 -10.59
CA HIS A 46 -1.03 -21.38 -11.03
C HIS A 46 -1.05 -22.24 -12.29
N ALA A 47 -0.48 -21.74 -13.38
CA ALA A 47 -0.41 -22.47 -14.64
C ALA A 47 0.61 -21.85 -15.60
N GLU A 48 1.25 -22.71 -16.39
CA GLU A 48 1.99 -22.27 -17.58
C GLU A 48 1.05 -22.08 -18.75
N ILE A 49 1.33 -21.07 -19.57
CA ILE A 49 0.62 -20.83 -20.83
C ILE A 49 1.33 -21.65 -21.91
N VAL A 50 0.71 -22.75 -22.35
CA VAL A 50 1.25 -23.63 -23.39
C VAL A 50 1.09 -22.98 -24.76
N LYS A 51 -0.07 -22.36 -24.99
CA LYS A 51 -0.41 -21.69 -26.25
C LYS A 51 -1.46 -20.60 -25.99
N ILE A 52 -1.33 -19.48 -26.70
CA ILE A 52 -2.34 -18.42 -26.74
C ILE A 52 -2.65 -18.05 -28.21
N ASP A 53 -3.89 -18.26 -28.64
CA ASP A 53 -4.36 -17.91 -29.99
C ASP A 53 -5.22 -16.65 -29.93
N THR A 54 -4.73 -15.60 -30.58
CA THR A 54 -5.38 -14.28 -30.66
C THR A 54 -6.01 -14.01 -32.03
N SER A 55 -5.95 -14.96 -32.96
CA SER A 55 -6.32 -14.76 -34.37
C SER A 55 -7.78 -14.33 -34.55
N LYS A 56 -8.71 -15.00 -33.87
CA LYS A 56 -10.15 -14.68 -33.92
C LYS A 56 -10.44 -13.30 -33.33
N ALA A 57 -9.82 -12.97 -32.19
CA ALA A 57 -9.96 -11.67 -31.56
C ALA A 57 -9.41 -10.54 -32.45
N LYS A 58 -8.25 -10.74 -33.10
CA LYS A 58 -7.65 -9.78 -34.04
C LYS A 58 -8.51 -9.55 -35.29
N ALA A 59 -9.27 -10.56 -35.72
CA ALA A 59 -10.15 -10.47 -36.88
C ALA A 59 -11.52 -9.81 -36.58
N LEU A 60 -11.87 -9.62 -35.31
CA LEU A 60 -13.17 -9.05 -34.92
C LEU A 60 -13.25 -7.56 -35.35
N PRO A 61 -14.28 -7.15 -36.12
CA PRO A 61 -14.46 -5.75 -36.48
C PRO A 61 -14.53 -4.83 -35.26
N GLY A 62 -13.79 -3.72 -35.31
CA GLY A 62 -13.70 -2.76 -34.20
C GLY A 62 -12.53 -3.00 -33.24
N VAL A 63 -11.88 -4.17 -33.28
CA VAL A 63 -10.61 -4.41 -32.58
C VAL A 63 -9.47 -3.69 -33.32
N LYS A 64 -8.60 -3.02 -32.55
CA LYS A 64 -7.45 -2.26 -33.07
C LYS A 64 -6.10 -2.85 -32.66
N ALA A 65 -6.05 -3.51 -31.52
CA ALA A 65 -4.89 -4.29 -31.11
C ALA A 65 -5.31 -5.43 -30.18
N VAL A 66 -4.58 -6.53 -30.27
CA VAL A 66 -4.59 -7.61 -29.27
C VAL A 66 -3.12 -7.90 -28.98
N ILE A 67 -2.74 -7.78 -27.70
CA ILE A 67 -1.38 -7.99 -27.22
C ILE A 67 -1.33 -9.11 -26.20
N THR A 68 -0.22 -9.82 -26.17
CA THR A 68 0.13 -10.85 -25.18
C THR A 68 1.46 -10.49 -24.53
N PHE A 69 1.97 -11.35 -23.64
CA PHE A 69 3.33 -11.19 -23.10
C PHE A 69 4.41 -11.07 -24.20
N GLU A 70 4.22 -11.66 -25.38
CA GLU A 70 5.15 -11.59 -26.52
C GLU A 70 5.30 -10.17 -27.09
N ASP A 71 4.25 -9.35 -26.99
CA ASP A 71 4.22 -7.97 -27.50
C ASP A 71 4.70 -6.94 -26.47
N THR A 72 5.15 -7.39 -25.29
CA THR A 72 5.62 -6.51 -24.20
C THR A 72 7.15 -6.47 -24.14
N PRO A 73 7.75 -5.34 -23.73
CA PRO A 73 9.17 -5.31 -23.36
C PRO A 73 9.45 -6.35 -22.28
N LYS A 74 10.54 -7.11 -22.45
CA LYS A 74 10.96 -8.15 -21.51
C LYS A 74 11.72 -7.57 -20.32
N ILE A 75 11.21 -6.47 -19.77
CA ILE A 75 11.77 -5.73 -18.65
C ILE A 75 10.88 -5.99 -17.44
N LYS A 76 11.43 -6.66 -16.44
CA LYS A 76 10.74 -6.84 -15.17
C LYS A 76 10.72 -5.50 -14.42
N TYR A 77 9.71 -5.33 -13.59
CA TYR A 77 9.62 -4.24 -12.64
C TYR A 77 8.95 -4.73 -11.37
N ASN A 78 8.95 -3.88 -10.34
CA ASN A 78 8.12 -4.04 -9.17
C ASN A 78 7.12 -2.88 -9.12
N MET A 79 5.83 -3.18 -9.01
CA MET A 79 4.78 -2.16 -9.02
C MET A 79 4.88 -1.14 -7.88
N ALA A 80 5.43 -1.51 -6.72
CA ALA A 80 5.64 -0.61 -5.59
C ALA A 80 6.69 0.47 -5.92
N GLY A 81 7.65 0.16 -6.80
CA GLY A 81 8.66 1.10 -7.27
C GLY A 81 9.41 1.82 -6.15
N PHE A 82 9.72 1.18 -5.02
CA PHE A 82 10.65 1.81 -4.10
C PHE A 82 12.06 1.79 -4.70
N PRO A 83 12.84 2.88 -4.55
CA PRO A 83 14.21 2.90 -5.05
C PRO A 83 14.99 1.73 -4.41
N PRO A 84 15.92 1.11 -5.16
CA PRO A 84 16.75 0.04 -4.62
C PRO A 84 17.42 0.51 -3.32
N SER A 85 17.24 -0.25 -2.25
CA SER A 85 17.95 -0.02 -0.99
C SER A 85 18.84 -1.23 -0.71
N GLY A 86 20.07 -1.01 -0.27
CA GLY A 86 20.98 -2.11 0.08
C GLY A 86 20.50 -2.94 1.29
N VAL A 87 19.51 -2.43 2.04
CA VAL A 87 18.96 -3.06 3.25
C VAL A 87 17.71 -3.89 2.95
N PHE A 88 16.91 -3.48 1.96
CA PHE A 88 15.69 -4.15 1.53
C PHE A 88 15.73 -4.32 0.01
N PRO A 89 16.29 -5.42 -0.52
CA PRO A 89 16.21 -5.71 -1.94
C PRO A 89 14.73 -5.83 -2.30
N LEU A 90 14.33 -5.13 -3.36
CA LEU A 90 12.98 -5.15 -3.89
C LEU A 90 13.00 -5.97 -5.19
N PRO A 91 12.51 -7.21 -5.20
CA PRO A 91 12.53 -8.04 -6.39
C PRO A 91 11.70 -7.40 -7.51
N GLU A 92 12.28 -7.31 -8.70
CA GLU A 92 11.57 -7.00 -9.93
C GLU A 92 11.05 -8.32 -10.52
N ASP A 93 9.79 -8.65 -10.22
CA ASP A 93 9.22 -9.98 -10.46
C ASP A 93 8.00 -9.96 -11.38
N GLN A 94 7.63 -8.79 -11.89
CA GLN A 94 6.43 -8.56 -12.70
C GLN A 94 6.76 -8.05 -14.11
N TYR A 95 6.04 -8.56 -15.11
CA TYR A 95 5.99 -8.01 -16.48
C TYR A 95 4.67 -7.27 -16.71
N ILE A 96 4.56 -6.50 -17.80
CA ILE A 96 3.31 -5.80 -18.15
C ILE A 96 2.16 -6.80 -18.37
N LEU A 97 2.46 -7.91 -19.06
CA LEU A 97 1.58 -9.07 -19.20
C LEU A 97 2.38 -10.32 -18.85
N SER A 98 1.74 -11.22 -18.13
CA SER A 98 2.37 -12.38 -17.52
C SER A 98 2.53 -13.52 -18.52
N GLU A 99 3.73 -14.10 -18.60
CA GLU A 99 4.03 -15.28 -19.41
C GLU A 99 3.62 -16.61 -18.74
N LYS A 100 3.40 -16.57 -17.42
CA LYS A 100 2.84 -17.64 -16.61
C LYS A 100 1.83 -17.06 -15.63
N THR A 101 0.82 -17.83 -15.29
CA THR A 101 -0.24 -17.40 -14.38
C THR A 101 0.15 -17.73 -12.95
N ARG A 102 0.11 -16.73 -12.06
CA ARG A 102 0.51 -16.89 -10.66
C ARG A 102 -0.64 -16.71 -9.67
N PHE A 103 -1.80 -16.26 -10.12
CA PHE A 103 -3.03 -16.18 -9.34
C PHE A 103 -4.25 -16.07 -10.27
N VAL A 104 -5.45 -16.30 -9.74
CA VAL A 104 -6.71 -16.05 -10.46
C VAL A 104 -6.90 -14.55 -10.63
N GLY A 105 -6.85 -14.05 -11.85
CA GLY A 105 -6.87 -12.61 -12.15
C GLY A 105 -5.62 -12.08 -12.88
N ASP A 106 -4.56 -12.90 -12.96
CA ASP A 106 -3.29 -12.52 -13.59
C ASP A 106 -3.49 -12.13 -15.07
N GLY A 107 -2.93 -11.00 -15.49
CA GLY A 107 -3.17 -10.44 -16.82
C GLY A 107 -2.29 -11.10 -17.87
N ILE A 108 -2.88 -11.82 -18.82
CA ILE A 108 -2.13 -12.62 -19.81
C ILE A 108 -2.22 -12.09 -21.25
N ALA A 109 -3.27 -11.34 -21.54
CA ALA A 109 -3.46 -10.63 -22.81
C ALA A 109 -4.30 -9.37 -22.59
N ALA A 110 -4.27 -8.45 -23.54
CA ALA A 110 -5.15 -7.29 -23.54
C ALA A 110 -5.64 -6.96 -24.95
N VAL A 111 -6.85 -6.43 -25.04
CA VAL A 111 -7.48 -5.96 -26.28
C VAL A 111 -7.69 -4.46 -26.20
N ALA A 112 -7.44 -3.73 -27.27
CA ALA A 112 -7.95 -2.37 -27.48
C ALA A 112 -8.95 -2.36 -28.64
N ALA A 113 -10.15 -1.82 -28.40
CA ALA A 113 -11.22 -1.73 -29.38
C ALA A 113 -11.92 -0.37 -29.34
N VAL A 114 -12.80 -0.12 -30.31
CA VAL A 114 -13.54 1.15 -30.45
C VAL A 114 -14.55 1.41 -29.33
N ASP A 115 -14.99 0.37 -28.63
CA ASP A 115 -15.92 0.44 -27.50
C ASP A 115 -15.73 -0.76 -26.54
N GLU A 116 -16.39 -0.69 -25.38
CA GLU A 116 -16.26 -1.68 -24.32
C GLU A 116 -16.85 -3.04 -24.70
N ASP A 117 -17.99 -3.07 -25.40
CA ASP A 117 -18.67 -4.31 -25.76
C ASP A 117 -17.84 -5.11 -26.77
N THR A 118 -17.26 -4.44 -27.76
CA THR A 118 -16.33 -5.05 -28.73
C THR A 118 -15.09 -5.57 -28.03
N ALA A 119 -14.52 -4.82 -27.07
CA ALA A 119 -13.37 -5.28 -26.30
C ALA A 119 -13.69 -6.54 -25.48
N LYS A 120 -14.83 -6.57 -24.79
CA LYS A 120 -15.30 -7.74 -24.02
C LYS A 120 -15.57 -8.95 -24.91
N GLU A 121 -16.16 -8.75 -26.08
CA GLU A 121 -16.41 -9.84 -27.02
C GLU A 121 -15.10 -10.40 -27.57
N ALA A 122 -14.15 -9.55 -27.93
CA ALA A 122 -12.83 -9.96 -28.39
C ALA A 122 -12.08 -10.81 -27.35
N LEU A 123 -12.22 -10.51 -26.04
CA LEU A 123 -11.60 -11.33 -24.99
C LEU A 123 -12.09 -12.78 -25.01
N LYS A 124 -13.37 -13.02 -25.31
CA LYS A 124 -13.95 -14.38 -25.37
C LYS A 124 -13.43 -15.18 -26.58
N LEU A 125 -12.90 -14.48 -27.59
CA LEU A 125 -12.35 -15.10 -28.81
C LEU A 125 -10.87 -15.45 -28.68
N ILE A 126 -10.21 -15.09 -27.56
CA ILE A 126 -8.84 -15.50 -27.29
C ILE A 126 -8.87 -16.90 -26.68
N GLU A 127 -8.21 -17.85 -27.33
CA GLU A 127 -8.13 -19.23 -26.87
C GLU A 127 -6.79 -19.46 -26.18
N VAL A 128 -6.82 -19.97 -24.94
CA VAL A 128 -5.61 -20.20 -24.14
C VAL A 128 -5.57 -21.65 -23.67
N GLU A 129 -4.44 -22.31 -23.94
CA GLU A 129 -4.14 -23.64 -23.46
C GLU A 129 -3.20 -23.53 -22.25
N TYR A 130 -3.60 -24.14 -21.14
CA TYR A 130 -2.86 -24.09 -19.88
C TYR A 130 -2.35 -25.46 -19.46
N ARG A 131 -1.17 -25.48 -18.84
CA ARG A 131 -0.74 -26.58 -17.97
C ARG A 131 -0.86 -26.10 -16.52
N VAL A 132 -1.92 -26.55 -15.84
CA VAL A 132 -2.19 -26.20 -14.43
C VAL A 132 -1.12 -26.79 -13.53
N LEU A 133 -0.62 -25.99 -12.60
CA LEU A 133 0.41 -26.34 -11.62
C LEU A 133 -0.19 -26.37 -10.20
N PRO A 134 0.44 -27.09 -9.25
CA PRO A 134 0.10 -26.99 -7.84
C PRO A 134 0.22 -25.55 -7.32
N ALA A 135 -0.80 -25.12 -6.58
CA ALA A 135 -0.90 -23.78 -6.01
C ALA A 135 -0.89 -23.82 -4.47
N VAL A 136 -0.43 -22.74 -3.84
CA VAL A 136 -0.41 -22.55 -2.38
C VAL A 136 -1.13 -21.26 -2.01
N PHE A 137 -1.94 -21.26 -0.94
CA PHE A 137 -2.90 -20.16 -0.67
C PHE A 137 -2.76 -19.50 0.69
N ASP A 138 -1.90 -20.02 1.56
CA ASP A 138 -1.70 -19.50 2.91
C ASP A 138 -0.24 -19.69 3.36
N ILE A 139 0.10 -19.01 4.47
CA ILE A 139 1.45 -18.93 5.00
C ILE A 139 1.89 -20.31 5.51
N GLU A 140 1.04 -21.00 6.25
CA GLU A 140 1.34 -22.29 6.86
C GLU A 140 1.71 -23.34 5.81
N SER A 141 0.96 -23.45 4.72
CA SER A 141 1.28 -24.33 3.60
C SER A 141 2.64 -23.98 2.95
N VAL A 142 2.97 -22.70 2.79
CA VAL A 142 4.30 -22.30 2.28
C VAL A 142 5.41 -22.79 3.23
N LEU A 143 5.24 -22.61 4.54
CA LEU A 143 6.22 -23.02 5.54
C LEU A 143 6.38 -24.54 5.65
N ASN A 144 5.36 -25.30 5.27
CA ASN A 144 5.41 -26.76 5.18
C ASN A 144 6.02 -27.26 3.85
N GLY A 145 6.41 -26.36 2.94
CA GLY A 145 6.98 -26.71 1.64
C GLY A 145 5.94 -27.21 0.63
N GLU A 146 4.68 -26.80 0.78
CA GLU A 146 3.60 -27.14 -0.14
C GLU A 146 3.55 -26.19 -1.35
N GLY A 147 2.92 -26.66 -2.44
CA GLY A 147 2.80 -25.90 -3.68
C GLY A 147 4.00 -26.07 -4.61
N SER A 148 4.03 -25.25 -5.66
CA SER A 148 5.15 -25.18 -6.60
C SER A 148 5.83 -23.82 -6.53
N GLN A 149 7.07 -23.75 -6.99
CA GLN A 149 7.82 -22.50 -7.12
C GLN A 149 7.06 -21.49 -7.99
N ILE A 150 6.72 -20.33 -7.43
CA ILE A 150 5.92 -19.29 -8.09
C ILE A 150 6.80 -18.41 -9.00
N HIS A 151 8.02 -18.10 -8.56
CA HIS A 151 8.97 -17.25 -9.28
C HIS A 151 10.30 -17.96 -9.46
N ASP A 152 10.98 -17.66 -10.56
CA ASP A 152 12.28 -18.27 -10.86
C ASP A 152 13.36 -17.70 -9.93
N GLU A 153 14.52 -18.35 -9.83
CA GLU A 153 15.61 -17.85 -8.99
C GLU A 153 16.08 -16.45 -9.46
N SER A 154 16.21 -15.50 -8.54
CA SER A 154 16.86 -14.21 -8.78
C SER A 154 17.65 -13.76 -7.55
N PRO A 155 18.71 -12.95 -7.71
CA PRO A 155 19.56 -12.51 -6.60
C PRO A 155 18.83 -11.73 -5.50
N GLU A 156 17.70 -11.12 -5.83
CA GLU A 156 16.88 -10.32 -4.91
C GLU A 156 15.96 -11.18 -4.03
N LEU A 157 15.67 -12.43 -4.43
CA LEU A 157 14.84 -13.35 -3.67
C LEU A 157 15.66 -14.08 -2.61
N PHE A 158 15.07 -14.26 -1.44
CA PHE A 158 15.72 -15.01 -0.36
C PHE A 158 15.80 -16.52 -0.68
N ASP A 159 14.67 -17.13 -1.02
CA ASP A 159 14.62 -18.53 -1.47
C ASP A 159 13.42 -18.74 -2.38
N ALA A 160 13.66 -18.72 -3.69
CA ALA A 160 12.63 -18.91 -4.69
C ALA A 160 11.97 -20.30 -4.62
N LYS A 161 12.72 -21.35 -4.26
CA LYS A 161 12.20 -22.74 -4.21
C LYS A 161 11.18 -22.91 -3.09
N SER A 162 11.41 -22.23 -1.98
CA SER A 162 10.52 -22.23 -0.81
C SER A 162 9.51 -21.07 -0.85
N ASN A 163 9.37 -20.37 -1.98
CA ASN A 163 8.47 -19.23 -2.14
C ASN A 163 8.70 -18.10 -1.11
N LEU A 164 9.95 -17.92 -0.65
CA LEU A 164 10.34 -16.87 0.29
C LEU A 164 10.88 -15.66 -0.47
N VAL A 165 10.18 -14.54 -0.38
CA VAL A 165 10.57 -13.29 -1.03
C VAL A 165 11.77 -12.70 -0.30
N THR A 166 11.61 -12.51 1.01
CA THR A 166 12.65 -11.96 1.90
C THR A 166 12.58 -12.61 3.26
N GLN A 167 13.74 -12.76 3.89
CA GLN A 167 13.88 -13.09 5.30
C GLN A 167 14.94 -12.17 5.91
N PHE A 168 14.63 -11.56 7.04
CA PHE A 168 15.63 -10.80 7.80
C PHE A 168 16.62 -11.79 8.45
N THR A 169 17.70 -12.11 7.75
CA THR A 169 18.74 -13.05 8.18
C THR A 169 19.58 -12.53 9.34
N GLN A 170 19.68 -11.21 9.48
CA GLN A 170 20.12 -10.56 10.71
C GLN A 170 18.87 -10.06 11.43
N PRO A 171 18.38 -10.78 12.45
CA PRO A 171 17.25 -10.29 13.23
C PRO A 171 17.57 -8.92 13.83
N PHE A 172 16.55 -8.07 13.95
CA PHE A 172 16.74 -6.83 14.68
C PHE A 172 16.79 -7.18 16.16
N VAL A 173 17.99 -7.12 16.75
CA VAL A 173 18.24 -7.48 18.15
C VAL A 173 18.70 -6.25 18.93
N VAL A 174 18.01 -5.98 20.03
CA VAL A 174 18.40 -5.03 21.06
C VAL A 174 18.60 -5.83 22.35
N GLY A 175 19.74 -5.62 23.03
CA GLY A 175 20.04 -6.29 24.29
C GLY A 175 20.21 -7.81 24.16
N ASP A 176 19.87 -8.53 25.23
CA ASP A 176 19.96 -9.98 25.38
C ASP A 176 18.58 -10.55 25.75
N VAL A 177 17.89 -11.09 24.75
CA VAL A 177 16.51 -11.59 24.88
C VAL A 177 16.43 -12.82 25.80
N GLU A 178 17.44 -13.69 25.80
CA GLU A 178 17.45 -14.87 26.68
C GLU A 178 17.61 -14.46 28.14
N LYS A 179 18.51 -13.50 28.42
CA LYS A 179 18.62 -12.89 29.75
C LYS A 179 17.30 -12.25 30.18
N GLY A 180 16.66 -11.46 29.31
CA GLY A 180 15.41 -10.80 29.64
C GLY A 180 14.26 -11.78 29.93
N PHE A 181 14.20 -12.92 29.23
CA PHE A 181 13.24 -13.99 29.57
C PHE A 181 13.56 -14.67 30.89
N ALA A 182 14.84 -14.93 31.20
CA ALA A 182 15.25 -15.53 32.47
C ALA A 182 14.95 -14.63 33.68
N GLU A 183 14.97 -13.31 33.48
CA GLU A 183 14.61 -12.33 34.51
C GLU A 183 13.10 -12.10 34.64
N ALA A 184 12.25 -12.61 33.74
CA ALA A 184 10.81 -12.37 33.79
C ALA A 184 10.12 -13.10 34.96
N ASP A 185 9.07 -12.50 35.53
CA ASP A 185 8.20 -13.19 36.48
C ASP A 185 7.10 -14.00 35.77
N LEU A 186 6.70 -13.56 34.57
CA LEU A 186 5.79 -14.24 33.66
C LEU A 186 6.37 -14.18 32.25
N VAL A 187 6.35 -15.31 31.55
CA VAL A 187 6.60 -15.39 30.11
C VAL A 187 5.34 -15.93 29.44
N LEU A 188 4.84 -15.20 28.43
CA LEU A 188 3.70 -15.62 27.62
C LEU A 188 4.12 -15.72 26.16
N GLU A 189 3.70 -16.80 25.50
CA GLU A 189 3.87 -17.00 24.06
C GLU A 189 2.51 -17.30 23.43
N GLU A 190 2.14 -16.54 22.41
CA GLU A 190 0.86 -16.68 21.71
C GLU A 190 1.02 -16.41 20.21
N THR A 191 0.08 -16.95 19.42
CA THR A 191 0.05 -16.76 17.98
C THR A 191 -1.20 -15.99 17.57
N TYR A 192 -1.03 -15.01 16.70
CA TYR A 192 -2.08 -14.15 16.15
C TYR A 192 -2.05 -14.21 14.63
N SER A 193 -3.20 -14.00 14.00
CA SER A 193 -3.28 -13.89 12.55
C SER A 193 -4.19 -12.75 12.10
N THR A 194 -3.92 -12.23 10.90
CA THR A 194 -4.76 -11.24 10.23
C THR A 194 -5.04 -11.68 8.79
N HIS A 195 -6.22 -11.33 8.28
CA HIS A 195 -6.67 -11.72 6.94
C HIS A 195 -6.49 -10.58 5.92
N LYS A 196 -6.68 -10.89 4.63
CA LYS A 196 -6.61 -9.92 3.53
C LYS A 196 -7.78 -8.93 3.60
N VAL A 197 -7.49 -7.65 3.47
CA VAL A 197 -8.50 -6.58 3.47
C VAL A 197 -8.29 -5.68 2.27
N TYR A 198 -9.39 -5.30 1.59
CA TYR A 198 -9.34 -4.42 0.42
C TYR A 198 -9.87 -3.02 0.73
N HIS A 199 -9.33 -2.03 0.02
CA HIS A 199 -9.52 -0.60 0.32
C HIS A 199 -10.93 -0.10 0.08
N CYS A 200 -11.64 -0.73 -0.87
CA CYS A 200 -13.01 -0.42 -1.23
C CYS A 200 -13.26 1.08 -1.48
N SER A 201 -12.33 1.78 -2.16
CA SER A 201 -12.58 3.13 -2.68
C SER A 201 -13.79 3.11 -3.60
N LEU A 202 -14.62 4.17 -3.58
CA LEU A 202 -15.86 4.21 -4.37
C LEU A 202 -15.56 4.25 -5.87
N GLU A 203 -14.55 5.02 -6.29
CA GLU A 203 -13.96 4.84 -7.61
C GLU A 203 -13.20 3.50 -7.64
N PRO A 204 -13.48 2.59 -8.59
CA PRO A 204 -12.74 1.34 -8.78
C PRO A 204 -11.22 1.56 -8.83
N CYS A 205 -10.45 0.58 -8.38
CA CYS A 205 -9.01 0.73 -8.31
C CYS A 205 -8.41 0.69 -9.72
N SER A 206 -7.81 1.84 -10.08
CA SER A 206 -7.11 2.20 -11.31
C SER A 206 -7.98 2.44 -12.54
N VAL A 207 -8.01 3.71 -12.94
CA VAL A 207 -8.44 4.18 -14.24
C VAL A 207 -7.28 4.96 -14.86
N SER A 208 -6.87 4.57 -16.07
CA SER A 208 -5.81 5.26 -16.80
C SER A 208 -6.17 5.48 -18.26
N ILE A 209 -5.74 6.63 -18.78
CA ILE A 209 -5.83 6.99 -20.19
C ILE A 209 -4.43 7.36 -20.64
N ALA A 210 -3.94 6.75 -21.70
CA ALA A 210 -2.65 7.09 -22.28
C ALA A 210 -2.82 7.62 -23.70
N SER A 211 -1.96 8.56 -24.09
CA SER A 211 -1.83 9.07 -25.45
C SER A 211 -0.35 9.10 -25.82
N TYR A 212 -0.04 8.56 -27.00
CA TYR A 212 1.32 8.53 -27.55
C TYR A 212 1.33 9.37 -28.83
N ASP A 213 2.11 10.45 -28.86
CA ASP A 213 2.15 11.37 -30.00
C ASP A 213 3.22 11.00 -31.05
N ASP A 214 3.15 11.65 -32.21
CA ASP A 214 4.07 11.42 -33.33
C ASP A 214 5.52 11.85 -33.01
N SER A 215 5.73 12.67 -31.98
CA SER A 215 7.06 13.03 -31.48
C SER A 215 7.64 12.01 -30.49
N GLY A 216 6.89 10.94 -30.22
CA GLY A 216 7.29 9.86 -29.33
C GLY A 216 7.03 10.13 -27.84
N ARG A 217 6.28 11.19 -27.51
CA ARG A 217 5.93 11.52 -26.12
C ARG A 217 4.69 10.77 -25.67
N LEU A 218 4.77 10.23 -24.46
CA LEU A 218 3.69 9.54 -23.77
C LEU A 218 3.10 10.46 -22.70
N THR A 219 1.81 10.76 -22.81
CA THR A 219 1.03 11.42 -21.74
C THR A 219 0.04 10.42 -21.15
N VAL A 220 0.05 10.27 -19.83
CA VAL A 220 -0.87 9.40 -19.10
C VAL A 220 -1.67 10.20 -18.08
N TRP A 221 -3.00 10.13 -18.15
CA TRP A 221 -3.90 10.56 -17.09
C TRP A 221 -4.23 9.33 -16.23
N SER A 222 -3.92 9.36 -14.94
CA SER A 222 -4.15 8.21 -14.04
C SER A 222 -4.77 8.64 -12.72
N SER A 223 -5.67 7.80 -12.20
CA SER A 223 -6.19 7.89 -10.82
C SER A 223 -5.14 7.45 -9.77
N THR A 224 -3.89 7.90 -9.90
CA THR A 224 -2.75 7.46 -9.08
C THR A 224 -2.54 8.32 -7.82
N GLN A 225 -1.97 7.75 -6.75
CA GLN A 225 -1.44 8.52 -5.62
C GLN A 225 -0.01 9.03 -5.87
N MET A 226 0.73 8.42 -6.81
CA MET A 226 2.17 8.60 -6.95
C MET A 226 2.58 8.88 -8.41
N PRO A 227 2.21 10.04 -8.99
CA PRO A 227 2.42 10.33 -10.42
C PRO A 227 3.90 10.28 -10.83
N TYR A 228 4.82 10.75 -9.98
CA TYR A 228 6.26 10.69 -10.24
C TYR A 228 6.81 9.26 -10.22
N LEU A 229 6.28 8.41 -9.35
CA LEU A 229 6.64 6.99 -9.27
C LEU A 229 6.16 6.26 -10.52
N VAL A 230 4.89 6.46 -10.89
CA VAL A 230 4.30 5.93 -12.12
C VAL A 230 5.09 6.36 -13.34
N ARG A 231 5.49 7.64 -13.45
CA ARG A 231 6.33 8.13 -14.56
C ARG A 231 7.63 7.34 -14.67
N ARG A 232 8.34 7.14 -13.55
CA ARG A 232 9.61 6.40 -13.54
C ARG A 232 9.41 4.93 -13.93
N LEU A 233 8.39 4.27 -13.37
CA LEU A 233 8.10 2.87 -13.69
C LEU A 233 7.60 2.67 -15.13
N LEU A 234 6.84 3.61 -15.68
CA LEU A 234 6.48 3.60 -17.10
C LEU A 234 7.72 3.78 -17.99
N ALA A 235 8.62 4.70 -17.64
CA ALA A 235 9.88 4.89 -18.36
C ALA A 235 10.72 3.60 -18.36
N GLN A 236 10.85 2.93 -17.21
CA GLN A 236 11.56 1.66 -17.08
C GLN A 236 10.89 0.52 -17.87
N SER A 237 9.61 0.25 -17.59
CA SER A 237 8.88 -0.90 -18.17
C SER A 237 8.66 -0.79 -19.68
N LEU A 238 8.66 0.42 -20.25
CA LEU A 238 8.50 0.66 -21.69
C LEU A 238 9.81 0.94 -22.43
N ASP A 239 10.95 0.91 -21.72
CA ASP A 239 12.27 1.30 -22.23
C ASP A 239 12.25 2.68 -22.90
N MET A 240 11.75 3.67 -22.17
CA MET A 240 11.59 5.05 -22.64
C MET A 240 12.41 6.01 -21.79
N PRO A 241 13.03 7.05 -22.39
CA PRO A 241 13.60 8.14 -21.61
C PRO A 241 12.53 8.78 -20.71
N ILE A 242 12.84 8.97 -19.44
CA ILE A 242 11.89 9.55 -18.46
C ILE A 242 11.35 10.93 -18.88
N GLY A 243 12.15 11.70 -19.63
CA GLY A 243 11.76 12.99 -20.22
C GLY A 243 10.67 12.91 -21.30
N MET A 244 10.44 11.74 -21.88
CA MET A 244 9.38 11.48 -22.87
C MET A 244 8.07 10.99 -22.23
N VAL A 245 8.03 10.83 -20.91
CA VAL A 245 6.85 10.36 -20.17
C VAL A 245 6.33 11.50 -19.29
N ARG A 246 5.02 11.78 -19.38
CA ARG A 246 4.31 12.74 -18.55
C ARG A 246 3.10 12.06 -17.90
N VAL A 247 2.96 12.19 -16.58
CA VAL A 247 1.81 11.68 -15.83
C VAL A 247 1.04 12.84 -15.23
N ILE A 248 -0.27 12.85 -15.46
CA ILE A 248 -1.23 13.84 -14.96
C ILE A 248 -2.22 13.12 -14.05
N LYS A 249 -2.49 13.69 -12.88
CA LYS A 249 -3.46 13.16 -11.92
C LYS A 249 -4.70 14.06 -11.87
N PRO A 250 -5.84 13.65 -12.47
CA PRO A 250 -7.15 14.28 -12.28
C PRO A 250 -7.67 14.15 -10.84
N ASN A 251 -8.95 14.41 -10.60
CA ASN A 251 -9.55 14.05 -9.30
C ASN A 251 -9.49 12.52 -9.09
N VAL A 252 -9.40 12.12 -7.83
CA VAL A 252 -9.20 10.72 -7.41
C VAL A 252 -10.24 10.38 -6.34
N GLY A 253 -11.05 9.36 -6.58
CA GLY A 253 -12.19 8.95 -5.75
C GLY A 253 -11.82 8.06 -4.56
N GLY A 254 -10.80 8.48 -3.80
CA GLY A 254 -10.22 7.70 -2.69
C GLY A 254 -9.14 6.72 -3.16
N ALA A 255 -8.31 6.25 -2.24
CA ALA A 255 -7.24 5.31 -2.57
C ALA A 255 -6.81 4.47 -1.38
N PHE A 256 -6.54 5.14 -0.24
CA PHE A 256 -6.17 4.47 1.01
C PHE A 256 -4.92 3.57 0.90
N GLY A 257 -4.08 3.76 -0.11
CA GLY A 257 -2.89 2.94 -0.40
C GLY A 257 -2.99 2.13 -1.69
N SER A 258 -4.20 1.86 -2.21
CA SER A 258 -4.41 0.98 -3.37
C SER A 258 -3.80 1.48 -4.68
N ARG A 259 -3.35 2.73 -4.71
CA ARG A 259 -2.82 3.45 -5.88
C ARG A 259 -1.43 4.02 -5.58
N LEU A 260 -0.73 3.44 -4.60
CA LEU A 260 0.63 3.80 -4.23
C LEU A 260 1.65 3.25 -5.25
N GLY A 261 1.37 2.09 -5.85
CA GLY A 261 2.10 1.51 -6.96
C GLY A 261 1.52 1.83 -8.35
N MET A 262 2.20 1.34 -9.40
CA MET A 262 1.72 1.37 -10.79
C MET A 262 0.84 0.14 -11.06
N VAL A 263 -0.42 0.33 -11.46
CA VAL A 263 -1.44 -0.74 -11.53
C VAL A 263 -1.78 -1.12 -12.97
N ASN A 264 -2.45 -0.24 -13.72
CA ASN A 264 -2.89 -0.54 -15.11
C ASN A 264 -2.39 0.48 -16.14
N GLU A 265 -1.68 1.50 -15.70
CA GLU A 265 -1.00 2.48 -16.55
C GLU A 265 -0.10 1.86 -17.64
N PRO A 266 0.71 0.81 -17.39
CA PRO A 266 1.59 0.27 -18.43
C PRO A 266 0.80 -0.34 -19.60
N LEU A 267 -0.38 -0.91 -19.35
CA LEU A 267 -1.25 -1.45 -20.39
C LEU A 267 -1.82 -0.35 -21.28
N ALA A 268 -2.35 0.72 -20.67
CA ALA A 268 -2.84 1.87 -21.42
C ALA A 268 -1.72 2.47 -22.28
N ALA A 269 -0.54 2.67 -21.70
CA ALA A 269 0.61 3.24 -22.37
C ALA A 269 1.11 2.39 -23.55
N LEU A 270 1.26 1.08 -23.36
CA LEU A 270 1.72 0.18 -24.41
C LEU A 270 0.72 0.11 -25.57
N LEU A 271 -0.58 -0.04 -25.26
CA LEU A 271 -1.63 -0.08 -26.29
C LEU A 271 -1.74 1.26 -27.04
N ALA A 272 -1.59 2.40 -26.36
CA ALA A 272 -1.55 3.71 -27.02
C ALA A 272 -0.35 3.84 -27.98
N LYS A 273 0.83 3.35 -27.56
CA LYS A 273 2.04 3.33 -28.39
C LYS A 273 1.89 2.46 -29.64
N ILE A 274 1.21 1.31 -29.52
CA ILE A 274 0.96 0.35 -30.62
C ILE A 274 -0.11 0.87 -31.58
N THR A 275 -1.24 1.34 -31.05
CA THR A 275 -2.39 1.73 -31.86
C THR A 275 -2.28 3.13 -32.45
N LYS A 276 -1.36 3.96 -31.94
CA LYS A 276 -1.27 5.40 -32.26
C LYS A 276 -2.59 6.15 -32.03
N ALA A 277 -3.35 5.69 -31.04
CA ALA A 277 -4.60 6.29 -30.60
C ALA A 277 -4.58 6.40 -29.07
N PRO A 278 -5.33 7.34 -28.46
CA PRO A 278 -5.51 7.33 -27.02
C PRO A 278 -6.20 6.03 -26.56
N VAL A 279 -5.77 5.45 -25.44
CA VAL A 279 -6.35 4.20 -24.91
C VAL A 279 -6.72 4.39 -23.45
N LYS A 280 -7.97 4.06 -23.11
CA LYS A 280 -8.47 3.98 -21.74
C LYS A 280 -8.46 2.54 -21.23
N VAL A 281 -7.86 2.31 -20.07
CA VAL A 281 -8.01 1.08 -19.28
C VAL A 281 -8.73 1.44 -17.99
N GLU A 282 -9.86 0.80 -17.76
CA GLU A 282 -10.70 1.00 -16.58
C GLU A 282 -11.10 -0.35 -16.01
N TYR A 283 -10.68 -0.58 -14.76
CA TYR A 283 -11.08 -1.75 -14.00
C TYR A 283 -12.50 -1.56 -13.49
N ASP A 284 -13.31 -2.61 -13.60
CA ASP A 284 -14.55 -2.68 -12.85
C ASP A 284 -14.28 -3.04 -11.37
N ARG A 285 -15.36 -3.23 -10.60
CA ARG A 285 -15.25 -3.57 -9.18
C ARG A 285 -14.61 -4.93 -8.96
N GLU A 286 -14.93 -5.93 -9.77
CA GLU A 286 -14.37 -7.28 -9.64
C GLU A 286 -12.88 -7.25 -9.95
N GLU A 287 -12.49 -6.60 -11.03
CA GLU A 287 -11.08 -6.38 -11.40
C GLU A 287 -10.33 -5.60 -10.32
N SER A 288 -10.98 -4.69 -9.60
CA SER A 288 -10.36 -4.00 -8.45
C SER A 288 -9.98 -4.96 -7.32
N PHE A 289 -10.75 -6.01 -7.08
CA PHE A 289 -10.43 -7.02 -6.06
C PHE A 289 -9.41 -8.04 -6.56
N LEU A 290 -9.50 -8.43 -7.83
CA LEU A 290 -8.63 -9.43 -8.41
C LEU A 290 -7.23 -8.88 -8.73
N ALA A 291 -7.15 -7.67 -9.28
CA ALA A 291 -5.96 -7.19 -9.97
C ALA A 291 -5.39 -5.88 -9.42
N SER A 292 -5.85 -5.46 -8.24
CA SER A 292 -5.18 -4.43 -7.45
C SER A 292 -4.75 -4.99 -6.10
N GLU A 293 -4.00 -4.19 -5.35
CA GLU A 293 -3.41 -4.62 -4.09
C GLU A 293 -4.45 -4.69 -2.96
N GLY A 294 -4.31 -5.68 -2.08
CA GLY A 294 -4.96 -5.74 -0.77
C GLY A 294 -3.96 -5.58 0.39
N ARG A 295 -4.42 -5.50 1.64
CA ARG A 295 -3.54 -5.58 2.82
C ARG A 295 -2.95 -6.98 2.93
N HIS A 296 -1.64 -7.10 3.20
CA HIS A 296 -0.99 -8.38 3.51
C HIS A 296 -1.65 -9.06 4.72
N PRO A 297 -2.11 -10.32 4.57
CA PRO A 297 -2.29 -11.22 5.70
C PRO A 297 -0.98 -11.42 6.45
N GLY A 298 -1.08 -11.75 7.73
CA GLY A 298 0.10 -12.00 8.54
C GLY A 298 -0.16 -13.03 9.63
N LEU A 299 0.87 -13.80 9.96
CA LEU A 299 0.93 -14.72 11.08
C LEU A 299 2.04 -14.23 12.04
N TYR A 300 1.71 -14.10 13.31
CA TYR A 300 2.56 -13.45 14.31
C TYR A 300 2.70 -14.38 15.50
N LYS A 301 3.92 -14.84 15.78
CA LYS A 301 4.24 -15.53 17.02
C LYS A 301 4.95 -14.55 17.95
N ILE A 302 4.27 -14.16 19.02
CA ILE A 302 4.77 -13.15 19.98
C ILE A 302 5.08 -13.84 21.30
N LYS A 303 6.28 -13.58 21.82
CA LYS A 303 6.72 -14.03 23.16
C LYS A 303 7.18 -12.83 23.98
N THR A 304 6.59 -12.61 25.15
CA THR A 304 6.92 -11.49 26.03
C THR A 304 7.23 -11.97 27.45
N GLY A 305 8.34 -11.50 28.00
CA GLY A 305 8.70 -11.57 29.41
C GLY A 305 8.32 -10.27 30.11
N ILE A 306 7.68 -10.40 31.28
CA ILE A 306 7.19 -9.26 32.06
C ILE A 306 7.39 -9.52 33.57
N LYS A 307 7.66 -8.45 34.32
CA LYS A 307 7.73 -8.45 35.78
C LYS A 307 6.34 -8.32 36.41
N LYS A 308 6.19 -8.69 37.68
CA LYS A 308 4.94 -8.53 38.45
C LYS A 308 4.47 -7.08 38.59
N ASP A 309 5.36 -6.10 38.43
CA ASP A 309 5.01 -4.68 38.42
C ASP A 309 4.53 -4.18 37.05
N GLY A 310 4.55 -5.02 36.02
CA GLY A 310 4.11 -4.71 34.67
C GLY A 310 5.21 -4.20 33.73
N ILE A 311 6.48 -4.21 34.13
CA ILE A 311 7.60 -3.79 33.26
C ILE A 311 8.04 -4.94 32.34
N PHE A 312 8.20 -4.65 31.04
CA PHE A 312 8.68 -5.64 30.07
C PHE A 312 10.18 -5.91 30.22
N THR A 313 10.57 -7.18 30.26
CA THR A 313 11.97 -7.61 30.34
C THR A 313 12.50 -8.11 29.00
N ALA A 314 11.68 -8.79 28.20
CA ALA A 314 12.02 -9.24 26.86
C ALA A 314 10.81 -9.30 25.93
N ARG A 315 11.00 -9.01 24.64
CA ARG A 315 9.96 -9.15 23.62
C ARG A 315 10.54 -9.80 22.36
N GLN A 316 9.89 -10.83 21.86
CA GLN A 316 10.26 -11.50 20.61
C GLN A 316 9.04 -11.59 19.69
N LEU A 317 9.26 -11.30 18.41
CA LEU A 317 8.30 -11.54 17.34
C LEU A 317 8.95 -12.35 16.22
N ILE A 318 8.30 -13.45 15.85
CA ILE A 318 8.51 -14.13 14.58
C ILE A 318 7.26 -13.88 13.73
N GLY A 319 7.41 -13.19 12.60
CA GLY A 319 6.34 -12.79 11.72
C GLY A 319 6.49 -13.37 10.31
N TRP A 320 5.38 -13.80 9.73
CA TRP A 320 5.28 -14.22 8.33
C TRP A 320 4.18 -13.42 7.64
N PHE A 321 4.44 -12.95 6.42
CA PHE A 321 3.56 -12.02 5.72
C PHE A 321 3.32 -12.47 4.28
N ASP A 322 2.05 -12.64 3.92
CA ASP A 322 1.65 -13.08 2.58
C ASP A 322 1.53 -11.88 1.63
N THR A 323 2.40 -11.84 0.61
CA THR A 323 2.39 -10.79 -0.41
C THR A 323 1.57 -11.12 -1.65
N GLY A 324 0.92 -12.28 -1.68
CA GLY A 324 0.27 -12.81 -2.87
C GLY A 324 1.29 -13.23 -3.93
N ALA A 325 0.87 -13.17 -5.19
CA ALA A 325 1.64 -13.68 -6.31
C ALA A 325 2.86 -12.85 -6.73
N TYR A 326 3.02 -11.62 -6.22
CA TYR A 326 4.11 -10.71 -6.60
C TYR A 326 4.64 -9.94 -5.37
N ALA A 327 5.91 -9.52 -5.44
CA ALA A 327 6.67 -9.04 -4.28
C ALA A 327 6.10 -7.72 -3.77
N THR A 328 5.67 -6.87 -4.71
CA THR A 328 5.04 -5.57 -4.46
C THR A 328 5.72 -4.83 -3.31
N HIS A 329 4.98 -4.50 -2.26
CA HIS A 329 5.41 -3.85 -1.04
C HIS A 329 5.95 -4.81 0.04
N GLY A 330 5.84 -6.13 -0.14
CA GLY A 330 6.09 -7.17 0.87
C GLY A 330 7.38 -6.98 1.69
N PRO A 331 8.57 -6.90 1.07
CA PRO A 331 9.83 -6.71 1.80
C PRO A 331 9.84 -5.49 2.72
N SER A 332 9.41 -4.34 2.20
CA SER A 332 9.34 -3.09 2.96
C SER A 332 8.26 -3.11 4.04
N GLN A 333 7.14 -3.80 3.77
CA GLN A 333 6.05 -3.96 4.72
C GLN A 333 6.52 -4.78 5.92
N ALA A 334 7.22 -5.88 5.68
CA ALA A 334 7.78 -6.72 6.74
C ALA A 334 8.77 -5.91 7.60
N ALA A 335 9.61 -5.07 6.99
CA ALA A 335 10.51 -4.19 7.73
C ALA A 335 9.73 -3.20 8.62
N VAL A 336 8.69 -2.56 8.08
CA VAL A 336 7.87 -1.59 8.80
C VAL A 336 7.13 -2.23 9.98
N GLN A 337 6.59 -3.44 9.83
CA GLN A 337 5.98 -4.16 10.96
C GLN A 337 6.97 -4.44 12.08
N GLY A 338 8.21 -4.82 11.73
CA GLY A 338 9.32 -4.93 12.69
C GLY A 338 9.60 -3.62 13.41
N ALA A 339 9.72 -2.51 12.66
CA ALA A 339 9.95 -1.17 13.21
C ALA A 339 8.92 -0.77 14.28
N TRP A 340 7.65 -1.13 14.07
CA TRP A 340 6.59 -0.89 15.03
C TRP A 340 6.67 -1.83 16.22
N PHE A 341 6.88 -3.13 16.01
CA PHE A 341 7.03 -4.08 17.12
C PHE A 341 8.13 -3.64 18.10
N VAL A 342 9.28 -3.23 17.58
CA VAL A 342 10.45 -2.85 18.38
C VAL A 342 10.35 -1.46 19.00
N GLY A 343 9.57 -0.56 18.39
CA GLY A 343 9.45 0.83 18.83
C GLY A 343 8.20 1.16 19.63
N MET A 344 7.17 0.31 19.57
CA MET A 344 5.88 0.61 20.21
C MET A 344 5.98 0.67 21.74
N TYR A 345 6.81 -0.16 22.34
CA TYR A 345 6.98 -0.23 23.80
C TYR A 345 8.45 -0.30 24.16
N LYS A 346 8.80 0.34 25.26
CA LYS A 346 10.09 0.23 25.92
C LYS A 346 10.30 -1.19 26.39
N CYS A 347 11.41 -1.77 25.95
CA CYS A 347 11.89 -3.05 26.46
C CYS A 347 13.40 -3.11 26.23
N PRO A 348 14.20 -3.47 27.25
CA PRO A 348 15.65 -3.53 27.11
C PRO A 348 16.14 -4.64 26.17
N ASN A 349 15.32 -5.69 25.98
CA ASN A 349 15.70 -6.85 25.20
C ASN A 349 14.62 -7.16 24.15
N VAL A 350 14.91 -6.94 22.88
CA VAL A 350 13.94 -7.13 21.80
C VAL A 350 14.56 -7.92 20.65
N ASN A 351 13.82 -8.86 20.08
CA ASN A 351 14.21 -9.59 18.88
C ASN A 351 13.04 -9.61 17.88
N TYR A 352 13.31 -9.23 16.63
CA TYR A 352 12.38 -9.35 15.53
C TYR A 352 12.97 -10.17 14.37
N GLN A 353 12.20 -11.16 13.93
CA GLN A 353 12.41 -11.90 12.69
C GLN A 353 11.14 -11.81 11.83
N GLY A 354 11.29 -11.38 10.58
CA GLY A 354 10.21 -11.27 9.61
C GLY A 354 10.54 -11.99 8.32
N THR A 355 9.54 -12.66 7.76
CA THR A 355 9.62 -13.34 6.47
C THR A 355 8.45 -12.93 5.58
N THR A 356 8.72 -12.52 4.36
CA THR A 356 7.69 -12.30 3.34
C THR A 356 7.61 -13.54 2.45
N VAL A 357 6.39 -14.05 2.21
CA VAL A 357 6.14 -15.25 1.41
C VAL A 357 5.28 -14.94 0.20
N TYR A 358 5.52 -15.64 -0.91
CA TYR A 358 4.61 -15.68 -2.04
C TYR A 358 3.50 -16.70 -1.81
N THR A 359 2.30 -16.38 -2.27
CA THR A 359 1.18 -17.31 -2.41
C THR A 359 0.51 -17.11 -3.77
N ASN A 360 -0.30 -18.06 -4.22
CA ASN A 360 -1.10 -17.95 -5.44
C ASN A 360 -2.42 -17.16 -5.24
N THR A 361 -2.42 -16.21 -4.30
CA THR A 361 -3.54 -15.28 -4.05
C THR A 361 -3.30 -13.95 -4.78
N PRO A 362 -4.36 -13.13 -4.99
CA PRO A 362 -4.22 -11.78 -5.51
C PRO A 362 -3.19 -10.94 -4.74
N LEU A 363 -2.64 -9.93 -5.40
CA LEU A 363 -1.52 -9.14 -4.86
C LEU A 363 -1.87 -8.50 -3.52
N SER A 364 -0.92 -8.51 -2.59
CA SER A 364 -0.96 -7.64 -1.42
C SER A 364 -0.12 -6.38 -1.70
N GLY A 365 -0.31 -5.31 -0.93
CA GLY A 365 0.39 -4.06 -1.13
C GLY A 365 0.07 -3.02 -0.07
N ALA A 366 0.16 -1.74 -0.44
CA ALA A 366 0.02 -0.67 0.52
C ALA A 366 -1.44 -0.49 0.96
N TYR A 367 -1.72 -0.49 2.27
CA TYR A 367 -3.02 -0.10 2.83
C TYR A 367 -2.79 0.84 4.01
N ARG A 368 -3.59 1.91 4.14
CA ARG A 368 -3.65 2.87 5.26
C ARG A 368 -3.17 2.26 6.60
N GLY A 369 -2.12 2.87 7.13
CA GLY A 369 -1.37 2.41 8.30
C GLY A 369 -0.12 1.57 7.97
N TYR A 370 -0.05 0.97 6.78
CA TYR A 370 1.10 0.26 6.20
C TYR A 370 1.78 -0.72 7.17
N GLY A 371 1.18 -1.90 7.35
CA GLY A 371 1.63 -2.93 8.31
C GLY A 371 1.22 -2.66 9.76
N ASN A 372 1.14 -1.39 10.15
CA ASN A 372 0.90 -0.97 11.54
C ASN A 372 -0.42 -1.53 12.13
N PRO A 373 -1.58 -1.49 11.44
CA PRO A 373 -2.80 -2.07 12.00
C PRO A 373 -2.70 -3.57 12.31
N GLN A 374 -1.95 -4.34 11.51
CA GLN A 374 -1.82 -5.78 11.73
C GLN A 374 -0.94 -6.08 12.95
N ILE A 375 0.23 -5.46 13.03
CA ILE A 375 1.14 -5.67 14.17
C ILE A 375 0.56 -5.09 15.47
N VAL A 376 -0.11 -3.94 15.42
CA VAL A 376 -0.79 -3.35 16.58
C VAL A 376 -1.89 -4.27 17.08
N PHE A 377 -2.69 -4.88 16.20
CA PHE A 377 -3.68 -5.86 16.63
C PHE A 377 -3.04 -7.00 17.42
N ALA A 378 -1.97 -7.61 16.90
CA ALA A 378 -1.30 -8.72 17.57
C ALA A 378 -0.65 -8.29 18.90
N VAL A 379 0.08 -7.17 18.90
CA VAL A 379 0.76 -6.62 20.09
C VAL A 379 -0.21 -6.21 21.18
N GLU A 380 -1.25 -5.44 20.84
CA GLU A 380 -2.19 -4.91 21.82
C GLU A 380 -3.09 -5.99 22.40
N SER A 381 -3.45 -7.00 21.60
CA SER A 381 -4.15 -8.18 22.10
C SER A 381 -3.27 -8.97 23.08
N HIS A 382 -1.99 -9.16 22.74
CA HIS A 382 -1.04 -9.86 23.61
C HIS A 382 -0.77 -9.12 24.91
N ASN A 383 -0.72 -7.79 24.88
CA ASN A 383 -0.58 -6.97 26.08
C ASN A 383 -1.80 -7.11 27.02
N ASP A 384 -3.01 -7.23 26.48
CA ASP A 384 -4.20 -7.51 27.28
C ASP A 384 -4.16 -8.93 27.88
N SER A 385 -3.70 -9.95 27.15
CA SER A 385 -3.49 -11.31 27.68
C SER A 385 -2.47 -11.34 28.82
N LEU A 386 -1.38 -10.56 28.72
CA LEU A 386 -0.40 -10.40 29.79
C LEU A 386 -1.02 -9.75 31.04
N ALA A 387 -1.79 -8.68 30.83
CA ALA A 387 -2.49 -7.98 31.91
C ALA A 387 -3.45 -8.91 32.66
N GLU A 388 -4.23 -9.71 31.93
CA GLU A 388 -5.15 -10.68 32.50
C GLU A 388 -4.42 -11.75 33.34
N LYS A 389 -3.31 -12.31 32.83
CA LYS A 389 -2.54 -13.33 33.54
C LYS A 389 -1.83 -12.80 34.79
N LEU A 390 -1.44 -11.53 34.81
CA LEU A 390 -0.84 -10.89 35.99
C LEU A 390 -1.88 -10.31 36.96
N GLY A 391 -3.13 -10.13 36.52
CA GLY A 391 -4.14 -9.43 37.31
C GLY A 391 -3.87 -7.93 37.45
N ILE A 392 -3.22 -7.31 36.46
CA ILE A 392 -2.91 -5.87 36.41
C ILE A 392 -3.87 -5.18 35.43
N ASP A 393 -4.21 -3.91 35.66
CA ASP A 393 -4.99 -3.14 34.68
C ASP A 393 -4.17 -3.01 33.36
N PRO A 394 -4.74 -3.38 32.20
CA PRO A 394 -4.03 -3.26 30.91
C PRO A 394 -3.63 -1.81 30.56
N LEU A 395 -4.24 -0.78 31.15
CA LEU A 395 -3.77 0.60 31.04
C LEU A 395 -2.41 0.80 31.73
N GLU A 396 -2.18 0.17 32.89
CA GLU A 396 -0.94 0.34 33.63
C GLU A 396 0.25 -0.24 32.88
N ILE A 397 0.10 -1.43 32.27
CA ILE A 397 1.16 -2.02 31.44
C ILE A 397 1.54 -1.04 30.32
N ARG A 398 0.55 -0.36 29.73
CA ARG A 398 0.81 0.57 28.63
C ARG A 398 1.49 1.84 29.10
N LEU A 399 1.01 2.46 30.16
CA LEU A 399 1.62 3.66 30.74
C LEU A 399 3.04 3.39 31.26
N LYS A 400 3.31 2.23 31.84
CA LYS A 400 4.65 1.87 32.33
C LYS A 400 5.66 1.65 31.20
N ASN A 401 5.22 1.16 30.05
CA ASN A 401 6.11 0.75 28.96
C ASN A 401 6.00 1.63 27.70
N HIS A 402 5.17 2.67 27.65
CA HIS A 402 5.09 3.54 26.48
C HIS A 402 6.39 4.35 26.28
N PRO A 403 6.77 4.66 25.03
CA PRO A 403 7.94 5.48 24.75
C PRO A 403 7.72 6.95 25.13
N CYS A 404 8.78 7.63 25.52
CA CYS A 404 8.74 9.01 26.02
C CYS A 404 9.55 9.97 25.13
N GLU A 405 9.30 11.27 25.27
CA GLU A 405 10.14 12.31 24.66
C GLU A 405 11.60 12.16 25.10
N GLY A 406 12.53 12.37 24.17
CA GLY A 406 13.97 12.22 24.37
C GLY A 406 14.50 10.79 24.23
N GLU A 407 13.65 9.77 24.28
CA GLU A 407 14.07 8.39 24.07
C GLU A 407 14.47 8.12 22.62
N ILE A 408 15.38 7.17 22.43
CA ILE A 408 15.84 6.74 21.10
C ILE A 408 14.89 5.68 20.59
N TRP A 409 14.29 5.90 19.41
CA TRP A 409 13.53 4.87 18.72
C TRP A 409 14.51 3.82 18.16
N PRO A 410 14.44 2.55 18.61
CA PRO A 410 15.43 1.53 18.22
C PRO A 410 15.59 1.35 16.71
N TRP A 411 14.53 1.50 15.92
CA TRP A 411 14.56 1.27 14.47
C TRP A 411 15.39 2.32 13.71
N THR A 412 15.27 3.60 14.08
CA THR A 412 15.92 4.71 13.35
C THR A 412 17.17 5.23 14.07
N GLY A 413 17.29 4.97 15.37
CA GLY A 413 18.32 5.57 16.22
C GLY A 413 18.07 7.05 16.51
N TRP A 414 16.89 7.58 16.20
CA TRP A 414 16.56 8.99 16.42
C TRP A 414 15.86 9.22 17.74
N HIS A 415 16.02 10.43 18.27
CA HIS A 415 15.29 10.87 19.44
C HIS A 415 13.84 11.18 19.09
N ILE A 416 12.93 10.78 19.97
CA ILE A 416 11.54 11.19 19.94
C ILE A 416 11.47 12.65 20.39
N GLU A 417 11.18 13.56 19.46
CA GLU A 417 11.18 15.01 19.72
C GLU A 417 9.94 15.49 20.48
N SER A 418 8.84 14.73 20.45
CA SER A 418 7.64 15.02 21.24
C SER A 418 6.82 13.74 21.44
N CYS A 419 6.17 13.61 22.60
CA CYS A 419 5.30 12.46 22.88
C CYS A 419 4.05 12.88 23.68
N GLY A 420 2.88 12.90 23.02
CA GLY A 420 1.59 13.16 23.67
C GLY A 420 0.83 11.88 24.06
N LEU A 421 1.51 10.73 24.12
CA LEU A 421 0.86 9.42 24.22
C LEU A 421 0.26 9.17 25.60
N GLU A 422 0.98 9.50 26.68
CA GLU A 422 0.46 9.41 28.05
C GLU A 422 -0.81 10.24 28.21
N GLU A 423 -0.77 11.52 27.80
CA GLU A 423 -1.94 12.40 27.83
C GLU A 423 -3.12 11.83 27.02
N ALA A 424 -2.85 11.27 25.84
CA ALA A 424 -3.88 10.66 25.00
C ALA A 424 -4.52 9.42 25.66
N ILE A 425 -3.71 8.56 26.28
CA ILE A 425 -4.18 7.37 27.01
C ILE A 425 -5.06 7.79 28.17
N GLU A 426 -4.60 8.71 29.01
CA GLU A 426 -5.34 9.17 30.19
C GLU A 426 -6.66 9.86 29.82
N ARG A 427 -6.62 10.74 28.81
CA ARG A 427 -7.83 11.44 28.32
C ARG A 427 -8.81 10.45 27.70
N GLY A 428 -8.33 9.49 26.91
CA GLY A 428 -9.15 8.44 26.32
C GLY A 428 -9.84 7.59 27.39
N ALA A 429 -9.07 7.12 28.37
CA ALA A 429 -9.58 6.33 29.50
C ALA A 429 -10.64 7.10 30.31
N LYS A 430 -10.40 8.38 30.60
CA LYS A 430 -11.37 9.25 31.28
C LYS A 430 -12.64 9.44 30.45
N ALA A 431 -12.51 9.71 29.15
CA ALA A 431 -13.64 9.99 28.26
C ALA A 431 -14.61 8.79 28.15
N ILE A 432 -14.11 7.57 28.21
CA ILE A 432 -14.94 6.36 28.16
C ILE A 432 -15.42 5.89 29.54
N GLY A 433 -14.98 6.52 30.64
CA GLY A 433 -15.27 6.07 32.01
C GLY A 433 -14.64 4.72 32.31
N TRP A 434 -13.33 4.57 32.02
CA TRP A 434 -12.62 3.31 32.14
C TRP A 434 -12.70 2.72 33.54
N LYS A 435 -12.36 3.52 34.57
CA LYS A 435 -12.28 3.07 35.97
C LYS A 435 -13.62 2.55 36.48
N GLU A 436 -14.72 3.17 36.06
CA GLU A 436 -16.07 2.82 36.49
C GLU A 436 -16.63 1.61 35.73
N LYS A 437 -16.09 1.26 34.57
CA LYS A 437 -16.65 0.21 33.69
C LYS A 437 -15.80 -1.06 33.61
N ARG A 438 -14.48 -0.96 33.81
CA ARG A 438 -13.57 -2.11 33.72
C ARG A 438 -13.75 -3.02 34.94
N GLY A 439 -13.79 -4.34 34.71
CA GLY A 439 -13.94 -5.33 35.78
C GLY A 439 -15.33 -5.40 36.42
N VAL A 440 -16.32 -4.66 35.91
CA VAL A 440 -17.69 -4.67 36.44
C VAL A 440 -18.44 -5.91 35.97
N SER A 441 -18.89 -6.73 36.93
CA SER A 441 -19.76 -7.88 36.67
C SER A 441 -21.10 -7.41 36.08
N GLN A 442 -21.57 -8.12 35.05
CA GLN A 442 -22.82 -7.81 34.35
C GLN A 442 -23.71 -9.03 34.28
N ASP A 443 -24.96 -8.86 34.69
CA ASP A 443 -26.02 -9.86 34.57
C ASP A 443 -26.64 -9.85 33.16
N GLY A 444 -27.34 -10.94 32.83
CA GLY A 444 -28.09 -11.07 31.58
C GLY A 444 -27.24 -11.51 30.37
N LYS A 445 -27.91 -11.62 29.22
CA LYS A 445 -27.34 -12.19 27.99
C LYS A 445 -26.45 -11.21 27.20
N ILE A 446 -26.64 -9.91 27.38
CA ILE A 446 -25.88 -8.87 26.66
C ILE A 446 -24.90 -8.24 27.64
N LYS A 447 -23.61 -8.49 27.42
CA LYS A 447 -22.51 -7.91 28.19
C LYS A 447 -21.78 -6.86 27.37
N ARG A 448 -21.32 -5.79 28.02
CA ARG A 448 -20.55 -4.70 27.38
C ARG A 448 -19.15 -4.65 27.95
N GLY A 449 -18.15 -4.56 27.08
CA GLY A 449 -16.75 -4.39 27.48
C GLY A 449 -16.27 -2.97 27.22
N VAL A 450 -15.23 -2.56 27.96
CA VAL A 450 -14.34 -1.47 27.57
C VAL A 450 -12.96 -2.06 27.30
N GLY A 451 -12.36 -1.63 26.20
CA GLY A 451 -11.02 -2.02 25.75
C GLY A 451 -10.32 -0.81 25.17
N MET A 452 -9.00 -0.87 25.11
CA MET A 452 -8.20 0.22 24.55
C MET A 452 -6.98 -0.35 23.84
N ALA A 453 -6.51 0.43 22.89
CA ALA A 453 -5.27 0.19 22.19
C ALA A 453 -4.69 1.54 21.80
N TYR A 454 -3.38 1.61 21.56
CA TYR A 454 -2.79 2.75 20.88
C TYR A 454 -1.91 2.31 19.71
N MET A 455 -1.68 3.26 18.81
CA MET A 455 -0.82 3.09 17.65
C MET A 455 -0.03 4.37 17.45
N MET A 456 1.25 4.24 17.10
CA MET A 456 2.08 5.35 16.62
C MET A 456 2.35 5.13 15.14
N HIS A 457 2.33 6.18 14.32
CA HIS A 457 2.66 6.06 12.91
C HIS A 457 3.53 7.22 12.45
N VAL A 458 4.38 6.97 11.46
CA VAL A 458 5.28 7.97 10.91
C VAL A 458 4.49 9.05 10.15
N SER A 459 5.00 10.27 10.17
CA SER A 459 4.59 11.36 9.27
C SER A 459 5.65 11.55 8.19
N GLY A 460 5.78 10.51 7.37
CA GLY A 460 6.85 10.36 6.39
C GLY A 460 7.31 8.90 6.29
N ALA A 461 8.35 8.64 5.53
CA ALA A 461 8.94 7.32 5.27
C ALA A 461 10.47 7.30 5.47
N ARG A 462 11.10 8.40 5.93
CA ARG A 462 12.53 8.40 6.30
C ARG A 462 12.78 7.46 7.50
N PRO A 463 13.90 6.69 7.55
CA PRO A 463 15.04 6.65 6.62
C PRO A 463 14.85 5.74 5.40
N ILE A 464 13.73 5.04 5.27
CA ILE A 464 13.49 4.11 4.16
C ILE A 464 13.46 4.86 2.82
N LEU A 465 12.89 6.07 2.79
CA LEU A 465 12.87 6.94 1.62
C LEU A 465 13.48 8.31 1.93
N HIS A 466 14.12 8.90 0.93
CA HIS A 466 14.47 10.32 0.95
C HIS A 466 13.23 11.16 0.64
N GLU A 467 12.82 11.96 1.60
CA GLU A 467 11.60 12.75 1.52
C GLU A 467 11.92 14.20 1.23
N ASN A 468 11.67 14.61 0.00
CA ASN A 468 11.81 16.00 -0.43
C ASN A 468 10.43 16.52 -0.86
N ALA A 469 10.13 17.75 -0.49
CA ALA A 469 8.94 18.46 -0.93
C ALA A 469 9.34 19.76 -1.63
N GLY A 470 8.55 20.16 -2.63
CA GLY A 470 8.73 21.41 -3.34
C GLY A 470 7.39 22.03 -3.71
N ALA A 471 7.33 23.35 -3.72
CA ALA A 471 6.21 24.13 -4.20
C ALA A 471 6.72 25.39 -4.89
N PHE A 472 6.06 25.79 -5.97
CA PHE A 472 6.25 27.10 -6.59
C PHE A 472 5.07 27.99 -6.23
N ILE A 473 5.37 29.20 -5.77
CA ILE A 473 4.37 30.21 -5.44
C ILE A 473 4.50 31.32 -6.47
N LYS A 474 3.43 31.54 -7.24
CA LYS A 474 3.35 32.63 -8.23
C LYS A 474 2.31 33.65 -7.76
N MET A 475 2.75 34.86 -7.47
CA MET A 475 1.86 36.00 -7.25
C MET A 475 1.30 36.49 -8.59
N ASN A 476 0.00 36.77 -8.62
CA ASN A 476 -0.72 37.28 -9.78
C ASN A 476 -0.91 38.80 -9.68
N GLU A 477 -1.26 39.44 -10.79
CA GLU A 477 -1.44 40.89 -10.88
C GLU A 477 -2.63 41.41 -10.06
N ASP A 478 -3.60 40.55 -9.76
CA ASP A 478 -4.78 40.86 -8.94
C ASP A 478 -4.53 40.66 -7.43
N GLY A 479 -3.31 40.29 -7.02
CA GLY A 479 -2.94 40.02 -5.64
C GLY A 479 -3.24 38.58 -5.16
N SER A 480 -3.88 37.75 -5.99
CA SER A 480 -4.05 36.32 -5.72
C SER A 480 -2.76 35.53 -5.95
N VAL A 481 -2.72 34.28 -5.50
CA VAL A 481 -1.52 33.44 -5.55
C VAL A 481 -1.83 32.07 -6.11
N ASN A 482 -1.04 31.62 -7.09
CA ASN A 482 -1.04 30.24 -7.56
C ASN A 482 0.04 29.42 -6.85
N VAL A 483 -0.35 28.36 -6.16
CA VAL A 483 0.53 27.39 -5.51
C VAL A 483 0.59 26.13 -6.36
N ILE A 484 1.77 25.85 -6.92
CA ILE A 484 2.03 24.70 -7.78
C ILE A 484 2.83 23.68 -6.98
N THR A 485 2.28 22.49 -6.77
CA THR A 485 2.93 21.42 -6.00
C THR A 485 2.73 20.06 -6.65
N GLY A 486 3.69 19.16 -6.42
CA GLY A 486 3.57 17.74 -6.76
C GLY A 486 2.77 16.92 -5.73
N SER A 487 2.30 17.54 -4.62
CA SER A 487 1.49 16.86 -3.61
C SER A 487 0.17 16.35 -4.18
N THR A 488 -0.16 15.09 -3.90
CA THR A 488 -1.36 14.45 -4.42
C THR A 488 -2.51 14.46 -3.39
N ASP A 489 -3.56 15.23 -3.68
CA ASP A 489 -4.84 15.11 -2.98
C ASP A 489 -5.68 14.00 -3.63
N VAL A 490 -6.00 12.99 -2.83
CA VAL A 490 -6.86 11.86 -3.18
C VAL A 490 -8.11 11.80 -2.30
N GLY A 491 -8.43 12.92 -1.65
CA GLY A 491 -9.57 13.06 -0.74
C GLY A 491 -9.20 13.63 0.62
N GLN A 492 -7.95 13.44 1.08
CA GLN A 492 -7.50 13.78 2.43
C GLN A 492 -7.41 15.29 2.71
N GLY A 493 -7.31 16.14 1.68
CA GLY A 493 -7.34 17.59 1.85
C GLY A 493 -6.00 18.30 1.90
N SER A 494 -4.92 17.70 1.38
CA SER A 494 -3.60 18.34 1.33
C SER A 494 -3.63 19.69 0.61
N THR A 495 -4.43 19.84 -0.44
CA THR A 495 -4.61 21.11 -1.15
C THR A 495 -5.14 22.22 -0.23
N THR A 496 -6.02 21.87 0.69
CA THR A 496 -6.61 22.84 1.64
C THR A 496 -5.62 23.20 2.74
N THR A 497 -4.92 22.21 3.30
CA THR A 497 -3.88 22.46 4.31
C THR A 497 -2.76 23.33 3.75
N LEU A 498 -2.27 23.04 2.54
CA LEU A 498 -1.22 23.84 1.90
C LEU A 498 -1.71 25.27 1.60
N ALA A 499 -2.96 25.43 1.18
CA ALA A 499 -3.54 26.76 0.99
C ALA A 499 -3.63 27.56 2.30
N GLN A 500 -3.99 26.91 3.41
CA GLN A 500 -4.00 27.58 4.73
C GLN A 500 -2.60 28.02 5.17
N ILE A 501 -1.57 27.19 4.94
CA ILE A 501 -0.18 27.52 5.25
C ILE A 501 0.27 28.75 4.45
N VAL A 502 0.02 28.76 3.14
CA VAL A 502 0.41 29.88 2.26
C VAL A 502 -0.35 31.16 2.61
N ALA A 503 -1.66 31.07 2.87
CA ALA A 503 -2.47 32.23 3.23
C ALA A 503 -2.03 32.87 4.56
N GLU A 504 -1.73 32.04 5.57
CA GLU A 504 -1.21 32.53 6.86
C GLU A 504 0.13 33.23 6.70
N GLU A 505 1.07 32.60 5.98
CA GLU A 505 2.43 33.12 5.82
C GLU A 505 2.46 34.43 5.02
N LEU A 506 1.63 34.55 3.98
CA LEU A 506 1.56 35.75 3.14
C LEU A 506 0.62 36.83 3.70
N GLY A 507 -0.16 36.53 4.74
CA GLY A 507 -1.12 37.47 5.31
C GLY A 507 -2.27 37.83 4.37
N ILE A 508 -2.66 36.91 3.47
CA ILE A 508 -3.76 37.09 2.51
C ILE A 508 -4.97 36.23 2.87
N SER A 509 -6.11 36.45 2.19
CA SER A 509 -7.28 35.62 2.42
C SER A 509 -7.04 34.18 1.94
N TYR A 510 -7.72 33.22 2.57
CA TYR A 510 -7.68 31.83 2.13
C TYR A 510 -8.19 31.70 0.70
N GLU A 511 -9.22 32.46 0.34
CA GLU A 511 -9.89 32.47 -0.97
C GLU A 511 -8.95 32.88 -2.11
N ASP A 512 -8.01 33.79 -1.85
CA ASP A 512 -7.03 34.30 -2.82
C ASP A 512 -5.88 33.31 -3.13
N VAL A 513 -5.85 32.14 -2.48
CA VAL A 513 -4.89 31.07 -2.77
C VAL A 513 -5.50 30.04 -3.71
N HIS A 514 -4.94 29.90 -4.91
CA HIS A 514 -5.33 28.92 -5.92
C HIS A 514 -4.34 27.77 -5.97
N MET A 515 -4.84 26.53 -5.90
CA MET A 515 -4.01 25.33 -5.92
C MET A 515 -3.93 24.75 -7.33
N SER A 516 -2.73 24.43 -7.78
CA SER A 516 -2.47 23.68 -9.01
C SER A 516 -1.63 22.45 -8.68
N VAL A 517 -2.15 21.27 -8.97
CA VAL A 517 -1.35 20.04 -8.86
C VAL A 517 -0.61 19.87 -10.19
N ALA A 518 0.71 19.95 -10.16
CA ALA A 518 1.52 19.75 -11.34
C ALA A 518 1.47 18.28 -11.78
N GLY A 519 1.23 18.04 -13.07
CA GLY A 519 1.68 16.80 -13.70
C GLY A 519 3.22 16.75 -13.72
N THR A 520 3.78 15.56 -13.88
CA THR A 520 5.23 15.34 -13.79
C THR A 520 6.04 16.00 -14.89
#